data_AF-A0A2A7A2X2-F1
#
_entry.id   AF-A0A2A7A2X2-F1
#
_cell.length_a   1.000
_cell.length_b   1.000
_cell.length_c   1.000
_cell.angle_alpha   90.00
_cell.angle_beta   90.00
_cell.angle_gamma   90.00
#
_symmetry.space_group_name_H-M   'P 1'
#
loop_
_entity.id
_entity.type
_entity.pdbx_description
1 polymer ?
#
loop_
_entity_poly.entity_id
_entity_poly.type
_entity_poly.pdbx_seq_one_letter_code
_entity_poly.pdbx_strand_id
1 'polypeptide(L)'
;MKEMNRREFLTLSGAAVVALSLAGCGGPSSPPSPPSPPASESKEMALFKAINEVWYEVNREVITHPDLKICKSLVYCQEAADLAKFTASPFENNEPEVDEEDYRKWSLPDDVFHEYQRRESEMIEGIREKYGNGSYRGTAGVSNYTHDGLQLKQLYPRNPSEVREFVRSLVGRGLASPHPEQWMIGLYCPTIKGKTYTVAVMVNFAPI
;
A
#
# COMPACT_ATOMS: atom_id res chain seq x y z
N MET A 1 -45.73 18.55 -34.41
CA MET A 1 -46.01 19.11 -33.07
C MET A 1 -46.08 17.93 -32.11
N LYS A 2 -45.44 17.84 -30.94
CA LYS A 2 -44.49 18.66 -30.16
C LYS A 2 -44.10 17.72 -29.00
N GLU A 3 -42.87 17.20 -28.96
CA GLU A 3 -41.76 17.67 -28.11
C GLU A 3 -41.68 16.99 -26.73
N MET A 4 -40.49 16.48 -26.43
CA MET A 4 -39.99 15.91 -25.18
C MET A 4 -39.88 16.94 -24.06
N ASN A 5 -40.00 16.48 -22.79
CA ASN A 5 -39.39 16.95 -21.52
C ASN A 5 -40.42 16.91 -20.37
N ARG A 6 -40.12 16.65 -19.08
CA ARG A 6 -38.88 16.76 -18.27
C ARG A 6 -39.17 16.07 -16.92
N ARG A 7 -38.09 15.57 -16.28
CA ARG A 7 -37.75 15.63 -14.84
C ARG A 7 -38.84 15.30 -13.80
N GLU A 8 -38.54 14.35 -12.92
CA GLU A 8 -38.33 14.54 -11.46
C GLU A 8 -39.40 13.66 -10.76
N PHE A 9 -39.25 13.01 -9.61
CA PHE A 9 -38.27 12.95 -8.52
C PHE A 9 -38.81 11.84 -7.60
N LEU A 10 -37.94 11.07 -6.93
CA LEU A 10 -38.15 10.30 -5.66
C LEU A 10 -39.49 9.54 -5.48
N THR A 11 -39.53 8.24 -5.19
CA THR A 11 -39.10 7.67 -3.90
C THR A 11 -39.38 6.17 -4.00
N LEU A 12 -38.37 5.30 -4.14
CA LEU A 12 -38.56 3.87 -3.88
C LEU A 12 -38.17 3.60 -2.44
N SER A 13 -39.17 3.73 -1.56
CA SER A 13 -39.20 2.98 -0.31
C SER A 13 -39.27 1.50 -0.70
N GLY A 14 -38.11 0.85 -0.76
CA GLY A 14 -37.97 -0.57 -1.09
C GLY A 14 -38.51 -1.44 0.04
N ALA A 15 -39.83 -1.63 0.05
CA ALA A 15 -40.48 -2.67 0.83
C ALA A 15 -40.12 -4.03 0.21
N ALA A 16 -39.41 -4.85 0.99
CA ALA A 16 -39.05 -6.21 0.64
C ALA A 16 -40.31 -7.08 0.43
N VAL A 17 -40.45 -7.63 -0.76
CA VAL A 17 -41.38 -8.74 -1.05
C VAL A 17 -40.62 -10.04 -0.79
N VAL A 18 -40.91 -10.70 0.34
CA VAL A 18 -40.45 -12.06 0.62
C VAL A 18 -41.61 -13.01 0.32
N ALA A 19 -41.49 -13.75 -0.78
CA ALA A 19 -42.37 -14.87 -1.07
C ALA A 19 -41.97 -16.06 -0.19
N LEU A 20 -42.88 -16.50 0.69
CA LEU A 20 -42.70 -17.62 1.60
C LEU A 20 -43.31 -18.88 0.98
N SER A 21 -42.48 -19.89 0.68
CA SER A 21 -42.95 -21.25 0.39
C SER A 21 -42.35 -22.23 1.41
N LEU A 22 -43.25 -22.98 2.04
CA LEU A 22 -43.04 -23.96 3.10
C LEU A 22 -42.41 -25.27 2.60
N ALA A 23 -41.41 -25.78 3.31
CA ALA A 23 -41.21 -27.21 3.59
C ALA A 23 -40.31 -27.37 4.83
N GLY A 24 -40.70 -28.23 5.76
CA GLY A 24 -40.21 -28.25 7.15
C GLY A 24 -38.99 -29.13 7.44
N CYS A 25 -38.40 -28.92 8.62
CA CYS A 25 -38.11 -29.94 9.66
C CYS A 25 -37.20 -29.37 10.77
N GLY A 26 -37.74 -29.32 12.00
CA GLY A 26 -37.06 -29.62 13.29
C GLY A 26 -35.78 -28.88 13.70
N GLY A 27 -35.92 -27.91 14.62
CA GLY A 27 -34.85 -27.41 15.51
C GLY A 27 -34.98 -25.90 15.80
N PRO A 28 -34.57 -25.36 16.96
CA PRO A 28 -34.57 -23.92 17.20
C PRO A 28 -33.47 -23.28 16.35
N SER A 29 -33.81 -22.93 15.11
CA SER A 29 -32.91 -22.28 14.16
C SER A 29 -32.86 -20.78 14.45
N SER A 30 -31.72 -20.32 14.94
CA SER A 30 -31.37 -18.90 14.92
C SER A 30 -31.49 -18.36 13.49
N PRO A 31 -31.97 -17.12 13.28
CA PRO A 31 -32.06 -16.56 11.95
C PRO A 31 -30.67 -16.52 11.30
N PRO A 32 -30.55 -16.82 9.99
CA PRO A 32 -29.28 -16.65 9.29
C PRO A 32 -28.84 -15.20 9.41
N SER A 33 -27.61 -14.99 9.89
CA SER A 33 -27.00 -13.66 9.95
C SER A 33 -27.06 -12.99 8.58
N PRO A 34 -27.41 -11.71 8.49
CA PRO A 34 -27.37 -10.98 7.23
C PRO A 34 -25.96 -11.12 6.61
N PRO A 35 -25.85 -11.26 5.28
CA PRO A 35 -24.55 -11.33 4.62
C PRO A 35 -23.74 -10.11 5.02
N SER A 36 -22.53 -10.34 5.52
CA SER A 36 -21.58 -9.27 5.84
C SER A 36 -21.44 -8.38 4.60
N PRO A 37 -21.39 -7.03 4.77
CA PRO A 37 -21.03 -6.13 3.68
C PRO A 37 -19.76 -6.65 2.99
N PRO A 38 -19.61 -6.49 1.66
CA PRO A 38 -18.37 -6.87 1.00
C PRO A 38 -17.20 -6.25 1.76
N ALA A 39 -16.20 -7.06 2.10
CA ALA A 39 -15.03 -6.60 2.83
C ALA A 39 -14.50 -5.37 2.09
N SER A 40 -14.52 -4.21 2.75
CA SER A 40 -13.89 -3.00 2.22
C SER A 40 -12.46 -3.38 1.86
N GLU A 41 -12.07 -3.17 0.61
CA GLU A 41 -10.70 -3.38 0.18
C GLU A 41 -9.75 -2.58 1.09
N SER A 42 -8.63 -3.18 1.49
CA SER A 42 -7.65 -2.47 2.34
C SER A 42 -7.04 -1.31 1.57
N LYS A 43 -6.58 -0.27 2.29
CA LYS A 43 -5.95 0.91 1.67
C LYS A 43 -4.73 0.53 0.83
N GLU A 44 -4.00 -0.49 1.26
CA GLU A 44 -2.83 -1.05 0.60
C GLU A 44 -3.19 -1.72 -0.72
N MET A 45 -4.27 -2.52 -0.76
CA MET A 45 -4.72 -3.19 -1.98
C MET A 45 -5.29 -2.21 -3.01
N ALA A 46 -6.08 -1.24 -2.53
CA ALA A 46 -6.57 -0.15 -3.37
C ALA A 46 -5.41 0.66 -3.98
N LEU A 47 -4.39 0.99 -3.18
CA LEU A 47 -3.20 1.69 -3.66
C LEU A 47 -2.38 0.83 -4.62
N PHE A 48 -2.20 -0.46 -4.33
CA PHE A 48 -1.48 -1.39 -5.21
C PHE A 48 -2.12 -1.48 -6.60
N LYS A 49 -3.45 -1.52 -6.69
CA LYS A 49 -4.17 -1.47 -7.97
C LYS A 49 -3.93 -0.16 -8.70
N ALA A 50 -4.11 0.98 -8.01
CA ALA A 50 -3.90 2.30 -8.60
C ALA A 50 -2.46 2.50 -9.10
N ILE A 51 -1.45 1.98 -8.38
CA ILE A 51 -0.05 1.99 -8.82
C ILE A 51 0.09 1.22 -10.13
N ASN A 52 -0.45 0.00 -10.21
CA ASN A 52 -0.35 -0.83 -11.41
C ASN A 52 -1.02 -0.23 -12.64
N GLU A 53 -2.11 0.52 -12.47
CA GLU A 53 -2.78 1.23 -13.57
C GLU A 53 -1.85 2.24 -14.26
N VAL A 54 -0.97 2.89 -13.51
CA VAL A 54 -0.07 3.94 -14.06
C VAL A 54 1.39 3.51 -14.17
N TRP A 55 1.76 2.36 -13.60
CA TRP A 55 3.15 1.90 -13.44
C TRP A 55 3.95 1.92 -14.74
N TYR A 56 3.40 1.30 -15.79
CA TYR A 56 4.10 1.16 -17.06
C TYR A 56 4.25 2.50 -17.79
N GLU A 57 3.23 3.35 -17.75
CA GLU A 57 3.27 4.67 -18.38
C GLU A 57 4.30 5.56 -17.71
N VAL A 58 4.25 5.66 -16.39
CA VAL A 58 5.19 6.48 -15.62
C VAL A 58 6.62 5.97 -15.76
N ASN A 59 6.85 4.65 -15.73
CA ASN A 59 8.19 4.11 -15.96
C ASN A 59 8.73 4.46 -17.35
N ARG A 60 7.91 4.44 -18.40
CA ARG A 60 8.35 4.82 -19.75
C ARG A 60 8.70 6.30 -19.89
N GLU A 61 8.06 7.16 -19.11
CA GLU A 61 8.38 8.59 -19.07
C GLU A 61 9.72 8.85 -18.37
N VAL A 62 10.01 8.11 -17.30
CA VAL A 62 11.20 8.31 -16.45
C VAL A 62 12.42 7.55 -17.00
N ILE A 63 12.24 6.32 -17.46
CA ILE A 63 13.30 5.46 -17.98
C ILE A 63 13.34 5.59 -19.50
N THR A 64 14.19 6.49 -20.00
CA THR A 64 14.33 6.78 -21.44
C THR A 64 15.50 6.05 -22.11
N HIS A 65 16.26 5.25 -21.36
CA HIS A 65 17.43 4.55 -21.91
C HIS A 65 17.00 3.34 -22.76
N PRO A 66 17.45 3.21 -24.02
CA PRO A 66 16.96 2.21 -24.96
C PRO A 66 17.23 0.75 -24.54
N ASP A 67 18.28 0.53 -23.75
CA ASP A 67 18.71 -0.81 -23.32
C ASP A 67 17.98 -1.31 -22.05
N LEU A 68 17.25 -0.44 -21.36
CA LEU A 68 16.53 -0.80 -20.15
C LEU A 68 15.15 -1.35 -20.51
N LYS A 69 14.83 -2.52 -19.95
CA LYS A 69 13.51 -3.11 -20.13
C LYS A 69 12.64 -2.75 -18.94
N ILE A 70 11.44 -2.26 -19.21
CA ILE A 70 10.48 -1.85 -18.19
C ILE A 70 9.55 -3.02 -17.88
N CYS A 71 9.42 -3.35 -16.61
CA CYS A 71 8.42 -4.29 -16.14
C CYS A 71 7.03 -3.68 -16.28
N LYS A 72 6.09 -4.39 -16.93
CA LYS A 72 4.76 -3.86 -17.24
C LYS A 72 3.85 -3.70 -16.02
N SER A 73 4.08 -4.51 -14.98
CA SER A 73 3.26 -4.51 -13.77
C SER A 73 4.06 -5.03 -12.59
N LEU A 74 3.67 -4.61 -11.40
CA LEU A 74 4.20 -5.10 -10.13
C LEU A 74 3.40 -6.31 -9.63
N VAL A 75 4.04 -7.14 -8.82
CA VAL A 75 3.38 -8.18 -8.03
C VAL A 75 3.41 -7.80 -6.54
N TYR A 76 2.33 -8.07 -5.82
CA TYR A 76 2.32 -7.80 -4.39
C TYR A 76 3.18 -8.83 -3.65
N CYS A 77 4.05 -8.39 -2.74
CA CYS A 77 4.90 -9.25 -1.92
C CYS A 77 4.58 -9.04 -0.45
N GLN A 78 4.19 -10.13 0.22
CA GLN A 78 3.78 -10.08 1.62
C GLN A 78 4.96 -9.79 2.54
N GLU A 79 6.13 -10.38 2.30
CA GLU A 79 7.35 -10.17 3.08
C GLU A 79 7.81 -8.71 2.99
N ALA A 80 7.67 -8.10 1.82
CA ALA A 80 7.92 -6.68 1.63
C ALA A 80 6.91 -5.82 2.39
N ALA A 81 5.64 -6.24 2.47
CA ALA A 81 4.61 -5.52 3.23
C ALA A 81 4.83 -5.64 4.74
N ASP A 82 5.26 -6.82 5.21
CA ASP A 82 5.64 -7.05 6.60
C ASP A 82 6.85 -6.18 6.98
N LEU A 83 7.84 -6.05 6.09
CA LEU A 83 8.95 -5.11 6.27
C LEU A 83 8.47 -3.66 6.29
N ALA A 84 7.61 -3.25 5.34
CA ALA A 84 7.04 -1.90 5.32
C ALA A 84 6.31 -1.56 6.62
N LYS A 85 5.57 -2.52 7.17
CA LYS A 85 4.89 -2.40 8.46
C LYS A 85 5.88 -2.32 9.63
N PHE A 86 6.88 -3.19 9.66
CA PHE A 86 7.93 -3.14 10.68
C PHE A 86 8.63 -1.78 10.70
N THR A 87 9.02 -1.29 9.52
CA THR A 87 9.67 0.02 9.36
C THR A 87 8.79 1.18 9.84
N ALA A 88 7.47 1.04 9.72
CA ALA A 88 6.53 2.03 10.22
C ALA A 88 6.24 1.94 11.74
N SER A 89 6.58 0.82 12.38
CA SER A 89 6.18 0.54 13.76
C SER A 89 6.65 1.56 14.80
N PRO A 90 7.83 2.20 14.70
CA PRO A 90 8.23 3.24 15.66
C PRO A 90 7.27 4.43 15.69
N PHE A 91 6.65 4.77 14.55
CA PHE A 91 5.75 5.92 14.44
C PHE A 91 4.35 5.65 15.01
N GLU A 92 3.95 4.39 15.08
CA GLU A 92 2.67 3.98 15.67
C GLU A 92 2.78 3.77 17.18
N ASN A 93 3.95 3.30 17.64
CA ASN A 93 4.17 2.90 19.03
C ASN A 93 4.71 4.02 19.92
N ASN A 94 5.20 5.12 19.33
CA ASN A 94 5.80 6.24 20.06
C ASN A 94 5.14 7.56 19.68
N GLU A 95 5.14 8.49 20.62
CA GLU A 95 4.73 9.87 20.35
C GLU A 95 5.86 10.64 19.65
N PRO A 96 5.54 11.48 18.64
CA PRO A 96 6.54 12.32 17.99
C PRO A 96 7.11 13.36 18.94
N GLU A 97 8.41 13.66 18.81
CA GLU A 97 9.06 14.78 19.50
C GLU A 97 8.70 16.13 18.88
N VAL A 98 8.47 16.14 17.56
CA VAL A 98 7.95 17.29 16.82
C VAL A 98 6.68 16.85 16.12
N ASP A 99 5.55 17.50 16.42
CA ASP A 99 4.23 17.23 15.82
C ASP A 99 3.64 18.52 15.26
N GLU A 100 4.07 18.86 14.05
CA GLU A 100 3.48 19.92 13.26
C GLU A 100 2.51 19.32 12.22
N GLU A 101 1.71 20.18 11.57
CA GLU A 101 0.73 19.72 10.59
C GLU A 101 1.40 18.84 9.52
N ASP A 102 2.41 19.38 8.85
CA ASP A 102 3.08 18.74 7.71
C ASP A 102 4.44 18.12 8.04
N TYR A 103 4.91 18.27 9.28
CA TYR A 103 6.19 17.75 9.71
C TYR A 103 6.06 17.01 11.03
N ARG A 104 6.48 15.73 11.02
CA ARG A 104 6.58 14.92 12.23
C ARG A 104 7.93 14.25 12.34
N LYS A 105 8.48 14.25 13.54
CA LYS A 105 9.78 13.70 13.86
C LYS A 105 9.71 12.85 15.13
N TRP A 106 10.30 11.67 15.08
CA TRP A 106 10.46 10.77 16.20
C TRP A 106 11.94 10.54 16.47
N SER A 107 12.22 10.18 17.71
CA SER A 107 13.51 9.65 18.11
C SER A 107 13.32 8.35 18.86
N LEU A 108 14.31 7.48 18.76
CA LEU A 108 14.43 6.28 19.56
C LEU A 108 15.68 6.44 20.44
N PRO A 109 15.66 5.88 21.67
CA PRO A 109 16.89 5.63 22.42
C PRO A 109 17.89 4.87 21.53
N ASP A 110 19.19 5.19 21.67
CA ASP A 110 20.23 4.69 20.77
C ASP A 110 20.30 3.15 20.73
N ASP A 111 20.19 2.50 21.89
CA ASP A 111 20.14 1.05 22.03
C ASP A 111 18.91 0.44 21.34
N VAL A 112 17.74 1.04 21.51
CA VAL A 112 16.49 0.64 20.86
C VAL A 112 16.58 0.82 19.34
N PHE A 113 17.21 1.91 18.88
CA PHE A 113 17.42 2.16 17.45
C PHE A 113 18.35 1.11 16.82
N HIS A 114 19.43 0.74 17.51
CA HIS A 114 20.33 -0.31 17.05
C HIS A 114 19.65 -1.69 17.00
N GLU A 115 18.77 -2.00 17.94
CA GLU A 115 17.94 -3.21 17.88
C GLU A 115 16.96 -3.17 16.71
N TYR A 116 16.28 -2.04 16.50
CA TYR A 116 15.40 -1.81 15.36
C TYR A 116 16.13 -2.01 14.02
N GLN A 117 17.29 -1.40 13.85
CA GLN A 117 18.14 -1.52 12.64
C GLN A 117 18.56 -2.97 12.37
N ARG A 118 18.94 -3.69 13.42
CA ARG A 118 19.31 -5.11 13.34
C ARG A 118 18.13 -5.97 12.90
N ARG A 119 16.95 -5.75 13.48
CA ARG A 119 15.74 -6.50 13.10
C ARG A 119 15.27 -6.18 11.68
N GLU A 120 15.39 -4.92 11.26
CA GLU A 120 15.14 -4.50 9.87
C GLU A 120 16.06 -5.24 8.90
N SER A 121 17.36 -5.31 9.25
CA SER A 121 18.36 -6.03 8.47
C SER A 121 18.06 -7.54 8.37
N GLU A 122 17.65 -8.19 9.46
CA GLU A 122 17.24 -9.61 9.44
C GLU A 122 16.06 -9.87 8.49
N MET A 123 15.07 -8.97 8.45
CA MET A 123 13.94 -9.08 7.52
C MET A 123 14.37 -8.87 6.07
N ILE A 124 15.29 -7.93 5.82
CA ILE A 124 15.89 -7.73 4.49
C ILE A 124 16.68 -8.96 4.05
N GLU A 125 17.46 -9.58 4.95
CA GLU A 125 18.16 -10.83 4.64
C GLU A 125 17.18 -11.97 4.32
N GLY A 126 16.06 -12.09 5.04
CA GLY A 126 15.02 -13.07 4.69
C GLY A 126 14.44 -12.86 3.28
N ILE A 127 14.27 -11.61 2.84
CA ILE A 127 13.90 -11.29 1.45
C ILE A 127 15.01 -11.72 0.48
N ARG A 128 16.28 -11.46 0.81
CA ARG A 128 17.43 -11.84 -0.03
C ARG A 128 17.63 -13.34 -0.13
N GLU A 129 17.42 -14.09 0.93
CA GLU A 129 17.47 -15.55 0.91
C GLU A 129 16.38 -16.14 0.01
N LYS A 130 15.18 -15.55 0.04
CA LYS A 130 14.02 -16.04 -0.72
C LYS A 130 14.05 -15.64 -2.20
N TYR A 131 14.45 -14.41 -2.50
CA TYR A 131 14.35 -13.82 -3.85
C TYR A 131 15.71 -13.55 -4.50
N GLY A 132 16.81 -13.85 -3.81
CA GLY A 132 18.20 -13.70 -4.24
C GLY A 132 18.89 -12.46 -3.66
N ASN A 133 20.23 -12.50 -3.59
CA ASN A 133 21.03 -11.52 -2.83
C ASN A 133 20.82 -10.06 -3.28
N GLY A 134 20.49 -9.85 -4.55
CA GLY A 134 20.22 -8.54 -5.12
C GLY A 134 18.75 -8.10 -5.08
N SER A 135 17.86 -8.82 -4.42
CA SER A 135 16.40 -8.64 -4.55
C SER A 135 15.84 -7.41 -3.84
N TYR A 136 16.40 -6.99 -2.71
CA TYR A 136 15.92 -5.81 -1.98
C TYR A 136 16.39 -4.52 -2.69
N ARG A 137 15.43 -3.65 -3.03
CA ARG A 137 15.67 -2.42 -3.83
C ARG A 137 15.42 -1.14 -3.06
N GLY A 138 14.99 -1.24 -1.81
CA GLY A 138 14.87 -0.11 -0.89
C GLY A 138 13.44 0.11 -0.40
N THR A 139 13.36 1.00 0.59
CA THR A 139 12.13 1.45 1.22
C THR A 139 11.88 2.92 0.89
N ALA A 140 10.62 3.27 0.61
CA ALA A 140 10.15 4.61 0.33
C ALA A 140 9.11 5.06 1.37
N GLY A 141 8.97 6.37 1.53
CA GLY A 141 7.98 6.99 2.42
C GLY A 141 8.43 7.16 3.87
N VAL A 142 9.65 6.76 4.20
CA VAL A 142 10.22 6.82 5.55
C VAL A 142 11.66 7.35 5.51
N SER A 143 12.10 7.87 6.64
CA SER A 143 13.49 8.20 6.95
C SER A 143 13.80 7.60 8.31
N ASN A 144 14.80 6.73 8.38
CA ASN A 144 15.13 5.98 9.59
C ASN A 144 16.65 5.74 9.72
N TYR A 145 17.46 6.62 9.14
CA TYR A 145 18.92 6.49 9.10
C TYR A 145 19.62 6.90 10.40
N THR A 146 18.98 7.72 11.23
CA THR A 146 19.52 8.16 12.53
C THR A 146 18.48 7.94 13.61
N HIS A 147 18.96 7.67 14.83
CA HIS A 147 18.10 7.42 15.99
C HIS A 147 17.28 8.66 16.40
N ASP A 148 17.74 9.86 16.06
CA ASP A 148 17.15 11.14 16.41
C ASP A 148 16.50 11.85 15.22
N GLY A 149 16.17 11.13 14.15
CA GLY A 149 15.77 11.70 12.86
C GLY A 149 14.72 10.90 12.11
N LEU A 150 13.94 10.09 12.83
CA LEU A 150 12.93 9.24 12.22
C LEU A 150 11.76 10.09 11.70
N GLN A 151 11.32 9.85 10.47
CA GLN A 151 10.22 10.60 9.84
C GLN A 151 9.39 9.73 8.89
N LEU A 152 8.08 9.96 8.87
CA LEU A 152 7.19 9.55 7.77
C LEU A 152 7.08 10.69 6.75
N LYS A 153 7.52 10.43 5.53
CA LYS A 153 7.70 11.45 4.49
C LYS A 153 6.64 11.41 3.39
N GLN A 154 5.89 10.32 3.27
CA GLN A 154 4.92 10.13 2.19
C GLN A 154 3.51 10.00 2.74
N LEU A 155 2.65 10.97 2.42
CA LEU A 155 1.21 10.85 2.63
C LEU A 155 0.60 9.85 1.66
N TYR A 156 -0.49 9.22 2.09
CA TYR A 156 -1.27 8.34 1.23
C TYR A 156 -1.81 9.11 0.02
N PRO A 157 -1.48 8.69 -1.21
CA PRO A 157 -1.95 9.38 -2.41
C PRO A 157 -3.45 9.16 -2.60
N ARG A 158 -4.19 10.25 -2.77
CA ARG A 158 -5.67 10.27 -2.76
C ARG A 158 -6.29 10.42 -4.15
N ASN A 159 -5.49 10.75 -5.17
CA ASN A 159 -5.95 10.96 -6.53
C ASN A 159 -4.92 10.45 -7.56
N PRO A 160 -5.31 10.27 -8.84
CA PRO A 160 -4.43 9.72 -9.87
C PRO A 160 -3.12 10.50 -10.08
N SER A 161 -3.13 11.84 -9.89
CA SER A 161 -1.93 12.67 -10.02
C SER A 161 -0.93 12.36 -8.90
N GLU A 162 -1.39 12.28 -7.66
CA GLU A 162 -0.56 11.91 -6.50
C GLU A 162 -0.04 10.46 -6.62
N VAL A 163 -0.85 9.53 -7.15
CA VAL A 163 -0.38 8.16 -7.42
C VAL A 163 0.74 8.17 -8.46
N ARG A 164 0.60 8.94 -9.54
CA ARG A 164 1.67 9.08 -10.56
C ARG A 164 2.95 9.68 -9.97
N GLU A 165 2.84 10.71 -9.14
CA GLU A 165 3.99 11.29 -8.43
C GLU A 165 4.67 10.29 -7.50
N PHE A 166 3.87 9.54 -6.74
CA PHE A 166 4.37 8.48 -5.89
C PHE A 166 5.13 7.42 -6.71
N VAL A 167 4.56 6.97 -7.84
CA VAL A 167 5.24 6.02 -8.74
C VAL A 167 6.55 6.60 -9.30
N ARG A 168 6.59 7.88 -9.71
CA ARG A 168 7.86 8.52 -10.14
C ARG A 168 8.91 8.46 -9.04
N SER A 169 8.52 8.69 -7.78
CA SER A 169 9.42 8.62 -6.63
C SER A 169 9.96 7.21 -6.34
N LEU A 170 9.21 6.17 -6.71
CA LEU A 170 9.67 4.79 -6.62
C LEU A 170 10.66 4.49 -7.75
N VAL A 171 10.28 4.78 -8.99
CA VAL A 171 11.08 4.51 -10.20
C VAL A 171 12.42 5.22 -10.19
N GLY A 172 12.45 6.48 -9.73
CA GLY A 172 13.66 7.29 -9.66
C GLY A 172 14.73 6.78 -8.70
N ARG A 173 14.43 5.84 -7.79
CA ARG A 173 15.39 5.25 -6.84
C ARG A 173 16.25 4.13 -7.44
N GLY A 174 16.46 4.13 -8.76
CA GLY A 174 17.32 3.15 -9.42
C GLY A 174 16.62 1.83 -9.76
N LEU A 175 15.32 1.86 -10.06
CA LEU A 175 14.59 0.65 -10.52
C LEU A 175 14.82 0.32 -12.01
N ALA A 176 15.75 1.05 -12.65
CA ALA A 176 16.23 0.81 -13.99
C ALA A 176 17.12 -0.45 -14.03
N SER A 177 16.61 -1.53 -14.62
CA SER A 177 17.38 -2.76 -14.86
C SER A 177 17.44 -3.10 -16.36
N PRO A 178 18.60 -3.54 -16.89
CA PRO A 178 18.68 -4.12 -18.23
C PRO A 178 17.91 -5.46 -18.34
N HIS A 179 17.64 -6.10 -17.20
CA HIS A 179 16.88 -7.34 -17.08
C HIS A 179 15.59 -7.08 -16.28
N PRO A 180 14.41 -7.03 -16.93
CA PRO A 180 13.14 -6.70 -16.32
C PRO A 180 12.64 -7.94 -15.56
N GLU A 181 13.28 -8.26 -14.46
CA GLU A 181 12.81 -9.32 -13.59
C GLU A 181 11.47 -8.93 -12.96
N GLN A 182 10.78 -9.90 -12.36
CA GLN A 182 9.49 -9.66 -11.72
C GLN A 182 9.68 -8.69 -10.55
N TRP A 183 9.25 -7.45 -10.74
CA TRP A 183 9.23 -6.43 -9.70
C TRP A 183 8.04 -6.68 -8.78
N MET A 184 8.32 -6.53 -7.50
CA MET A 184 7.39 -6.75 -6.42
C MET A 184 7.36 -5.53 -5.51
N ILE A 185 6.22 -5.33 -4.87
CA ILE A 185 6.01 -4.24 -3.91
C ILE A 185 5.26 -4.73 -2.70
N GLY A 186 5.72 -4.29 -1.53
CA GLY A 186 4.98 -4.36 -0.29
C GLY A 186 4.55 -2.96 0.12
N LEU A 187 3.32 -2.82 0.62
CA LEU A 187 2.76 -1.54 1.04
C LEU A 187 2.25 -1.65 2.47
N TYR A 188 2.41 -0.56 3.22
CA TYR A 188 1.75 -0.37 4.50
C TYR A 188 1.27 1.07 4.62
N CYS A 189 0.00 1.27 5.00
CA CYS A 189 -0.63 2.58 5.03
C CYS A 189 -1.14 2.97 6.43
N PRO A 190 -0.24 3.25 7.40
CA PRO A 190 -0.63 3.57 8.77
C PRO A 190 -1.38 4.91 8.84
N THR A 191 -2.30 5.02 9.79
CA THR A 191 -3.01 6.28 10.07
C THR A 191 -2.59 6.78 11.45
N ILE A 192 -1.82 7.86 11.45
CA ILE A 192 -1.22 8.44 12.66
C ILE A 192 -1.73 9.88 12.79
N LYS A 193 -2.30 10.19 13.96
CA LYS A 193 -2.89 11.51 14.27
C LYS A 193 -3.83 12.04 13.17
N GLY A 194 -4.64 11.17 12.58
CA GLY A 194 -5.63 11.53 11.55
C GLY A 194 -5.07 11.68 10.12
N LYS A 195 -3.75 11.57 9.92
CA LYS A 195 -3.14 11.51 8.57
C LYS A 195 -2.78 10.07 8.21
N THR A 196 -3.15 9.63 7.01
CA THR A 196 -2.71 8.33 6.47
C THR A 196 -1.43 8.53 5.67
N TYR A 197 -0.43 7.72 5.98
CA TYR A 197 0.88 7.70 5.31
C TYR A 197 1.02 6.47 4.43
N THR A 198 2.08 6.40 3.63
CA THR A 198 2.42 5.23 2.83
C THR A 198 3.90 4.91 3.01
N VAL A 199 4.19 3.67 3.41
CA VAL A 199 5.52 3.08 3.35
C VAL A 199 5.49 1.99 2.28
N ALA A 200 6.48 1.99 1.40
CA ALA A 200 6.58 1.01 0.32
C ALA A 200 7.96 0.38 0.29
N VAL A 201 8.01 -0.94 0.13
CA VAL A 201 9.25 -1.71 -0.04
C VAL A 201 9.27 -2.28 -1.44
N MET A 202 10.33 -1.97 -2.19
CA MET A 202 10.53 -2.51 -3.54
C MET A 202 11.45 -3.73 -3.49
N VAL A 203 11.02 -4.79 -4.16
CA VAL A 203 11.77 -6.04 -4.30
C VAL A 203 11.77 -6.44 -5.78
N ASN A 204 12.81 -7.11 -6.27
CA ASN A 204 12.77 -7.82 -7.55
C ASN A 204 13.22 -9.26 -7.35
N PHE A 205 12.76 -10.16 -8.20
CA PHE A 205 13.32 -11.50 -8.26
C PHE A 205 14.71 -11.46 -8.88
N ALA A 206 15.78 -11.80 -8.16
CA ALA A 206 17.17 -11.71 -8.62
C ALA A 206 17.87 -13.07 -8.46
N PRO A 207 17.57 -14.07 -9.30
CA PRO A 207 18.10 -15.43 -9.15
C PRO A 207 19.63 -15.43 -9.23
N ILE A 208 20.24 -16.28 -8.41
CA ILE A 208 21.69 -16.52 -8.34
C ILE A 208 22.14 -17.33 -9.55
#